data_AF-A0A9P5P9L8-F1
#
_entry.id   AF-A0A9P5P9L8-F1
#
_cell.length_a   1.000
_cell.length_b   1.000
_cell.length_c   1.000
_cell.angle_alpha   90.00
_cell.angle_beta   90.00
_cell.angle_gamma   90.00
#
_symmetry.space_group_name_H-M   'P 1'
#
loop_
_entity.id
_entity.type
_entity.pdbx_description
1 polymer ?
#
loop_
_entity_poly.entity_id
_entity_poly.type
_entity_poly.pdbx_seq_one_letter_code
_entity_poly.pdbx_strand_id
1 'polypeptide(L)'
;MALSDSLSPRKCVGYGLCDGEGNEHLWHSLSHMIAYGRVAGLVSYMYNLDSQFNFNNEENLFNIRKKDSWLQCKVHACDVNLQEAEKVLAECGFPEDVLHCEWAVQVNAQTKPLPRELLYNSYATALNIFIYIRATQRLRKRRQAHVDELGRQIIDVSSEHWEIATAELELDIALNVLNKVKAKVTKKESAMGVTAQQQLHCLLKSPFLAKKMNAWALKTRIGEHLRGRKFDLDCQERSYRKQQSEQRINEHTQGSVKCRDPGIADLAR
;
A
#
# COMPACT_ATOMS: atom_id res chain seq x y z
N MET A 1 7.38 15.70 -5.24
CA MET A 1 8.10 15.99 -4.00
C MET A 1 8.20 14.68 -3.25
N ALA A 2 9.30 13.97 -3.41
CA ALA A 2 9.46 12.62 -2.87
C ALA A 2 9.73 12.74 -1.37
N LEU A 3 8.81 12.26 -0.55
CA LEU A 3 9.06 12.00 0.86
C LEU A 3 10.15 10.92 0.90
N SER A 4 11.39 11.34 1.15
CA SER A 4 12.50 10.42 1.38
C SER A 4 12.28 9.78 2.76
N ASP A 5 12.00 8.48 2.77
CA ASP A 5 11.82 7.64 3.96
C ASP A 5 13.16 7.41 4.73
N SER A 6 13.96 8.47 4.96
CA SER A 6 15.14 8.42 5.83
C SER A 6 14.81 9.12 7.16
N LEU A 7 14.35 8.32 8.12
CA LEU A 7 13.79 8.71 9.42
C LEU A 7 14.82 9.40 10.35
N SER A 8 15.02 10.71 10.18
CA SER A 8 15.34 11.59 11.30
C SER A 8 14.66 12.95 11.11
N PRO A 9 13.51 13.19 11.77
CA PRO A 9 12.72 14.43 11.61
C PRO A 9 13.52 15.72 11.83
N ARG A 10 14.57 15.65 12.67
CA ARG A 10 15.46 16.77 12.99
C ARG A 10 16.42 17.17 11.88
N LYS A 11 16.62 16.32 10.86
CA LYS A 11 17.63 16.51 9.78
C LYS A 11 17.01 16.80 8.42
N CYS A 12 15.68 16.75 8.33
CA CYS A 12 14.93 17.06 7.11
C CYS A 12 14.37 18.48 7.18
N VAL A 13 14.65 19.29 6.16
CA VAL A 13 14.08 20.63 6.00
C VAL A 13 12.56 20.51 5.78
N GLY A 14 11.77 21.24 6.57
CA GLY A 14 10.31 21.29 6.41
C GLY A 14 9.49 20.61 7.51
N TYR A 15 10.12 19.94 8.50
CA TYR A 15 9.42 19.41 9.68
C TYR A 15 9.01 20.48 10.72
N GLY A 16 9.26 21.77 10.44
CA GLY A 16 8.89 22.88 11.31
C GLY A 16 9.58 22.84 12.69
N LEU A 17 8.97 23.46 13.69
CA LEU A 17 9.40 23.40 15.10
C LEU A 17 9.08 22.06 15.78
N CYS A 18 8.69 21.03 15.01
CA CYS A 18 8.42 19.72 15.59
C CYS A 18 9.74 19.07 15.99
N ASP A 19 9.91 18.86 17.29
CA ASP A 19 10.88 17.92 17.80
C ASP A 19 10.54 16.49 17.33
N GLY A 20 11.47 15.56 17.56
CA GLY A 20 11.23 14.14 17.27
C GLY A 20 9.97 13.61 17.97
N GLU A 21 9.64 14.17 19.15
CA GLU A 21 8.48 13.83 19.96
C GLU A 21 7.16 14.28 19.33
N GLY A 22 7.07 15.52 18.83
CA GLY A 22 5.90 16.02 18.10
C GLY A 22 5.64 15.22 16.82
N ASN A 23 6.70 14.78 16.14
CA ASN A 23 6.56 13.86 15.01
C ASN A 23 6.03 12.49 15.46
N GLU A 24 6.50 11.93 16.58
CA GLU A 24 5.96 10.67 17.13
C GLU A 24 4.48 10.78 17.53
N HIS A 25 4.09 11.89 18.16
CA HIS A 25 2.68 12.15 18.49
C HIS A 25 1.80 12.27 17.25
N LEU A 26 2.27 12.98 16.22
CA LEU A 26 1.60 13.08 14.93
C LEU A 26 1.48 11.69 14.29
N TRP A 27 2.56 10.91 14.22
CA TRP A 27 2.52 9.55 13.69
C TRP A 27 1.56 8.65 14.48
N HIS A 28 1.54 8.75 15.80
CA HIS A 28 0.60 8.02 16.63
C HIS A 28 -0.84 8.39 16.29
N SER A 29 -1.14 9.70 16.20
CA SER A 29 -2.44 10.21 15.78
C SER A 29 -2.83 9.70 14.39
N LEU A 30 -1.91 9.68 13.42
CA LEU A 30 -2.22 9.22 12.05
C LEU A 30 -2.24 7.69 11.89
N SER A 31 -1.70 6.93 12.84
CA SER A 31 -1.47 5.49 12.71
C SER A 31 -2.76 4.69 12.45
N HIS A 32 -3.88 5.09 13.06
CA HIS A 32 -5.17 4.42 12.90
C HIS A 32 -5.74 4.57 11.48
N MET A 33 -5.37 5.64 10.75
CA MET A 33 -5.78 5.85 9.36
C MET A 33 -5.01 5.01 8.34
N ILE A 34 -3.87 4.41 8.73
CA ILE A 34 -3.14 3.49 7.85
C ILE A 34 -4.02 2.30 7.48
N ALA A 35 -4.87 1.84 8.41
CA ALA A 35 -5.85 0.79 8.14
C ALA A 35 -6.95 1.27 7.18
N TYR A 36 -7.40 2.52 7.32
CA TYR A 36 -8.41 3.14 6.46
C TYR A 36 -7.93 3.29 5.01
N GLY A 37 -6.68 3.71 4.80
CA GLY A 37 -6.08 3.84 3.46
C GLY A 37 -5.95 2.54 2.67
N ARG A 38 -6.12 1.38 3.30
CA ARG A 38 -6.17 0.07 2.60
C ARG A 38 -7.52 -0.21 1.96
N VAL A 39 -8.58 0.43 2.45
CA VAL A 39 -9.97 0.21 2.03
C VAL A 39 -10.48 1.39 1.20
N ALA A 40 -10.06 2.61 1.55
CA ALA A 40 -10.40 3.82 0.83
C ALA A 40 -9.51 4.03 -0.41
N GLY A 41 -10.09 4.54 -1.49
CA GLY A 41 -9.32 4.94 -2.67
C GLY A 41 -8.34 6.08 -2.37
N LEU A 42 -7.29 6.21 -3.19
CA LEU A 42 -6.19 7.16 -2.99
C LEU A 42 -6.66 8.60 -2.71
N VAL A 43 -7.65 9.08 -3.47
CA VAL A 43 -8.18 10.45 -3.34
C VAL A 43 -8.87 10.64 -1.98
N SER A 44 -9.69 9.68 -1.56
CA SER A 44 -10.36 9.71 -0.26
C SER A 44 -9.37 9.60 0.89
N TYR A 45 -8.32 8.78 0.74
CA TYR A 45 -7.26 8.67 1.75
C TYR A 45 -6.50 10.00 1.92
N MET A 46 -6.12 10.65 0.82
CA MET A 46 -5.45 11.96 0.87
C MET A 46 -6.36 13.03 1.51
N TYR A 47 -7.63 13.10 1.10
CA TYR A 47 -8.58 14.06 1.68
C TYR A 47 -8.75 13.87 3.20
N ASN A 48 -8.84 12.63 3.67
CA ASN A 48 -8.98 12.36 5.11
C ASN A 48 -7.69 12.66 5.87
N LEU A 49 -6.52 12.36 5.29
CA LEU A 49 -5.24 12.76 5.86
C LEU A 49 -5.18 14.28 6.01
N ASP A 50 -5.44 15.03 4.94
CA ASP A 50 -5.42 16.49 4.96
C ASP A 50 -6.41 17.06 5.97
N SER A 51 -7.60 16.48 6.08
CA SER A 51 -8.61 16.87 7.07
C SER A 51 -8.13 16.64 8.51
N GLN A 52 -7.47 15.52 8.79
CA GLN A 52 -6.90 15.24 10.11
C GLN A 52 -5.69 16.12 10.43
N PHE A 53 -4.87 16.44 9.43
CA PHE A 53 -3.79 17.41 9.58
C PHE A 53 -4.33 18.80 9.94
N ASN A 54 -5.36 19.26 9.24
CA ASN A 54 -6.00 20.53 9.53
C ASN A 54 -6.64 20.55 10.92
N PHE A 55 -7.36 19.48 11.29
CA PHE A 55 -7.95 19.35 12.62
C PHE A 55 -6.89 19.36 13.73
N ASN A 56 -5.83 18.56 13.60
CA ASN A 56 -4.74 18.53 14.58
C ASN A 56 -4.04 19.89 14.69
N ASN A 57 -3.86 20.61 13.57
CA ASN A 57 -3.29 21.95 13.59
C ASN A 57 -4.20 22.95 14.33
N GLU A 58 -5.50 22.93 14.05
CA GLU A 58 -6.48 23.78 14.74
C GLU A 58 -6.55 23.47 16.23
N GLU A 59 -6.56 22.18 16.61
CA GLU A 59 -6.56 21.74 18.00
C GLU A 59 -5.26 22.14 18.71
N ASN A 60 -4.10 21.99 18.07
CA ASN A 60 -2.82 22.42 18.61
C ASN A 60 -2.79 23.95 18.81
N LEU A 61 -3.25 24.74 17.84
CA LEU A 61 -3.34 26.20 17.98
C LEU A 61 -4.32 26.62 19.09
N PHE A 62 -5.44 25.93 19.22
CA PHE A 62 -6.39 26.14 20.30
C PHE A 62 -5.79 25.83 21.67
N ASN A 63 -5.05 24.72 21.78
CA ASN A 63 -4.35 24.33 23.00
C ASN A 63 -3.24 25.31 23.38
N ILE A 64 -2.49 25.83 22.41
CA ILE A 64 -1.48 26.88 22.62
C ILE A 64 -2.15 28.14 23.18
N ARG A 65 -3.29 28.57 22.59
CA ARG A 65 -4.04 29.75 23.03
C ARG A 65 -4.69 29.59 24.41
N LYS A 66 -4.96 28.36 24.84
CA LYS A 66 -5.63 28.05 26.12
C LYS A 66 -4.63 27.73 27.24
N LYS A 67 -3.40 27.33 26.90
CA LYS A 67 -2.30 27.03 27.82
C LYS A 67 -1.05 27.82 27.43
N ASP A 68 -0.99 29.08 27.85
CA ASP A 68 0.19 29.95 27.69
C ASP A 68 1.47 29.32 28.26
N SER A 69 1.35 28.40 29.23
CA SER A 69 2.47 27.69 29.82
C SER A 69 3.18 26.72 28.86
N TRP A 70 2.51 26.16 27.86
CA TRP A 70 3.17 25.18 26.96
C TRP A 70 4.20 25.85 26.07
N LEU A 71 3.86 27.01 25.48
CA LEU A 71 4.79 27.76 24.64
C LEU A 71 5.96 28.27 25.48
N GLN A 72 5.69 28.77 26.69
CA GLN A 72 6.72 29.18 27.64
C GLN A 72 7.66 28.03 28.02
N CYS A 73 7.13 26.83 28.31
CA CYS A 73 7.94 25.65 28.57
C CYS A 73 8.79 25.24 27.38
N LYS A 74 8.27 25.33 26.14
CA LYS A 74 9.04 25.00 24.94
C LYS A 74 10.13 26.04 24.66
N VAL A 75 9.84 27.33 24.80
CA VAL A 75 10.84 28.40 24.70
C VAL A 75 11.93 28.22 25.75
N HIS A 76 11.55 27.99 27.01
CA HIS A 76 12.50 27.74 28.07
C HIS A 76 13.37 26.49 27.82
N ALA A 77 12.78 25.40 27.32
CA ALA A 77 13.52 24.21 26.95
C ALA A 77 14.50 24.48 25.77
N CYS A 78 14.09 25.29 24.79
CA CYS A 78 14.99 25.73 23.72
C CYS A 78 16.15 26.57 24.27
N ASP A 79 15.89 27.51 25.18
CA ASP A 79 16.92 28.35 25.80
C ASP A 79 17.92 27.51 26.61
N VAL A 80 17.42 26.55 27.39
CA VAL A 80 18.27 25.62 28.15
C VAL A 80 19.13 24.78 27.21
N ASN A 81 18.53 24.21 26.16
CA ASN A 81 19.27 23.41 25.17
C ASN A 81 20.29 24.25 24.39
N LEU A 82 19.97 25.51 24.08
CA LEU A 82 20.89 26.44 23.42
C LEU A 82 22.09 26.73 24.32
N GLN A 83 21.86 27.07 25.59
CA GLN A 83 22.93 27.33 26.55
C GLN A 83 23.82 26.10 26.79
N GLU A 84 23.23 24.90 26.83
CA GLU A 84 23.98 23.66 26.93
C GLU A 84 24.82 23.42 25.66
N ALA A 85 24.24 23.61 24.48
CA ALA A 85 24.95 23.46 23.21
C ALA A 85 26.08 24.49 23.05
N GLU A 86 25.88 25.74 23.45
CA GLU A 86 26.90 26.79 23.44
C GLU A 86 28.08 26.45 24.35
N LYS A 87 27.82 25.90 25.54
CA LYS A 87 28.88 25.41 26.44
C LYS A 87 29.68 24.29 25.80
N VAL A 88 28.99 23.30 25.22
CA VAL A 88 29.64 22.18 24.52
C VAL A 88 30.47 22.70 23.33
N LEU A 89 29.97 23.68 22.57
CA LEU A 89 30.69 24.30 21.46
C LEU A 89 31.95 25.06 21.94
N ALA A 90 31.84 25.77 23.06
CA ALA A 90 32.98 26.46 23.67
C ALA A 90 34.06 25.48 24.16
N GLU A 91 33.66 24.32 24.71
CA GLU A 91 34.56 23.26 25.18
C GLU A 91 35.15 22.42 24.04
N CYS A 92 34.48 22.38 22.89
CA CYS A 92 34.85 21.57 21.72
C CYS A 92 36.21 21.96 21.13
N GLY A 93 36.58 23.24 21.19
CA GLY A 93 37.89 23.74 20.75
C GLY A 93 38.13 23.69 19.24
N PHE A 94 37.12 23.34 18.45
CA PHE A 94 37.15 23.37 16.98
C PHE A 94 36.53 24.66 16.44
N PRO A 95 37.03 25.20 15.32
CA PRO A 95 36.43 26.37 14.71
C PRO A 95 35.06 26.01 14.08
N GLU A 96 34.13 26.95 14.15
CA GLU A 96 32.72 26.74 13.82
C GLU A 96 32.49 26.35 12.35
N ASP A 97 33.34 26.86 11.45
CA ASP A 97 33.34 26.53 10.02
C ASP A 97 33.57 25.03 9.76
N VAL A 98 34.51 24.41 10.49
CA VAL A 98 34.78 22.97 10.41
C VAL A 98 33.58 22.17 10.93
N LEU A 99 32.95 22.60 12.01
CA LEU A 99 31.77 21.94 12.57
C LEU A 99 30.58 21.98 11.59
N HIS A 100 30.37 23.11 10.91
CA HIS A 100 29.36 23.21 9.86
C HIS A 100 29.63 22.28 8.67
N CYS A 101 30.89 22.18 8.24
CA CYS A 101 31.29 21.25 7.17
C CYS A 101 31.04 19.79 7.57
N GLU A 102 31.45 19.39 8.76
CA GLU A 102 31.24 18.02 9.27
C GLU A 102 29.76 17.71 9.50
N TRP A 103 28.97 18.67 9.99
CA TRP A 103 27.52 18.53 10.10
C TRP A 103 26.87 18.29 8.73
N ALA A 104 27.26 19.03 7.70
CA ALA A 104 26.75 18.83 6.34
C ALA A 104 27.11 17.43 5.81
N VAL A 105 28.33 16.95 6.06
CA VAL A 105 28.76 15.59 5.70
C VAL A 105 27.93 14.54 6.45
N GLN A 106 27.70 14.74 7.74
CA GLN A 106 26.89 13.85 8.57
C GLN A 106 25.44 13.77 8.10
N VAL A 107 24.81 14.93 7.82
CA VAL A 107 23.44 14.99 7.30
C VAL A 107 23.35 14.25 5.97
N ASN A 108 24.30 14.47 5.05
CA ASN A 108 24.31 13.77 3.76
C ASN A 108 24.51 12.26 3.91
N ALA A 109 25.37 11.81 4.83
CA ALA A 109 25.59 10.40 5.09
C ALA A 109 24.35 9.71 5.70
N GLN A 110 23.66 10.39 6.62
CA GLN A 110 22.54 9.83 7.37
C GLN A 110 21.19 9.96 6.67
N THR A 111 21.01 10.95 5.80
CA THR A 111 19.82 11.07 4.93
C THR A 111 19.97 10.31 3.62
N LYS A 112 21.10 9.62 3.42
CA LYS A 112 21.30 8.75 2.26
C LYS A 112 20.22 7.66 2.23
N PRO A 113 19.48 7.49 1.12
CA PRO A 113 18.45 6.47 1.03
C PRO A 113 19.06 5.08 1.27
N LEU A 114 18.34 4.25 2.02
CA LEU A 114 18.77 2.89 2.32
C LEU A 114 19.06 2.13 1.01
N PRO A 115 20.22 1.46 0.87
CA PRO A 115 20.57 0.73 -0.36
C PRO A 115 19.52 -0.30 -0.78
N ARG A 116 18.74 -0.80 0.20
CA ARG A 116 17.66 -1.76 -0.03
C ARG A 116 16.50 -1.19 -0.82
N GLU A 117 16.15 0.09 -0.70
CA GLU A 117 14.97 0.64 -1.37
C GLU A 117 15.24 0.85 -2.87
N LEU A 118 16.43 1.32 -3.23
CA LEU A 118 16.81 1.51 -4.62
C LEU A 118 16.95 0.17 -5.36
N LEU A 119 17.53 -0.86 -4.72
CA LEU A 119 17.72 -2.18 -5.31
C LEU A 119 16.44 -3.02 -5.30
N TYR A 120 15.69 -3.04 -4.19
CA TYR A 120 14.45 -3.81 -4.10
C TYR A 120 13.37 -3.21 -4.99
N ASN A 121 13.20 -1.89 -5.03
CA ASN A 121 12.19 -1.30 -5.90
C ASN A 121 12.57 -1.41 -7.37
N SER A 122 13.85 -1.25 -7.75
CA SER A 122 14.29 -1.45 -9.14
C SER A 122 14.18 -2.92 -9.57
N TYR A 123 14.71 -3.87 -8.80
CA TYR A 123 14.67 -5.29 -9.12
C TYR A 123 13.27 -5.89 -8.99
N ALA A 124 12.47 -5.53 -7.99
CA ALA A 124 11.09 -5.97 -7.87
C ALA A 124 10.22 -5.36 -8.99
N THR A 125 10.44 -4.10 -9.37
CA THR A 125 9.74 -3.49 -10.52
C THR A 125 10.15 -4.17 -11.82
N ALA A 126 11.44 -4.41 -12.04
CA ALA A 126 11.94 -5.14 -13.20
C ALA A 126 11.40 -6.59 -13.24
N LEU A 127 11.39 -7.29 -12.11
CA LEU A 127 10.79 -8.62 -11.99
C LEU A 127 9.29 -8.59 -12.26
N ASN A 128 8.55 -7.61 -11.74
CA ASN A 128 7.11 -7.50 -11.97
C ASN A 128 6.80 -7.22 -13.44
N ILE A 129 7.55 -6.32 -14.08
CA ILE A 129 7.48 -6.07 -15.52
C ILE A 129 7.78 -7.36 -16.29
N PHE A 130 8.81 -8.09 -15.89
CA PHE A 130 9.19 -9.36 -16.50
C PHE A 130 8.10 -10.43 -16.35
N ILE A 131 7.55 -10.61 -15.14
CA ILE A 131 6.45 -11.55 -14.84
C ILE A 131 5.24 -11.21 -15.71
N TYR A 132 4.89 -9.92 -15.79
CA TYR A 132 3.80 -9.42 -16.59
C TYR A 132 3.98 -9.74 -18.08
N ILE A 133 5.16 -9.47 -18.64
CA ILE A 133 5.45 -9.76 -20.06
C ILE A 133 5.38 -11.27 -20.31
N ARG A 134 5.97 -12.10 -19.44
CA ARG A 134 5.93 -13.57 -19.58
C ARG A 134 4.50 -14.12 -19.50
N ALA A 135 3.69 -13.61 -18.60
CA ALA A 135 2.28 -13.99 -18.48
C ALA A 135 1.48 -13.58 -19.73
N THR A 136 1.72 -12.37 -20.24
CA THR A 136 1.05 -11.85 -21.43
C THR A 136 1.46 -12.61 -22.70
N GLN A 137 2.74 -13.00 -22.83
CA GLN A 137 3.22 -13.86 -23.91
C GLN A 137 2.61 -15.28 -23.84
N ARG A 138 2.47 -15.87 -22.64
CA ARG A 138 1.74 -17.14 -22.46
C ARG A 138 0.28 -17.00 -22.87
N LEU A 139 -0.37 -15.92 -22.49
CA LEU A 139 -1.75 -15.63 -22.87
C LEU A 139 -1.89 -15.49 -24.39
N ARG A 140 -0.97 -14.77 -25.05
CA ARG A 140 -0.90 -14.66 -26.51
C ARG A 140 -0.81 -16.04 -27.17
N LYS A 141 0.07 -16.92 -26.68
CA LYS A 141 0.21 -18.29 -27.20
C LYS A 141 -1.07 -19.11 -27.03
N ARG A 142 -1.74 -19.04 -25.88
CA ARG A 142 -3.02 -19.73 -25.63
C ARG A 142 -4.13 -19.22 -26.54
N ARG A 143 -4.24 -17.90 -26.72
CA ARG A 143 -5.23 -17.28 -27.62
C ARG A 143 -4.96 -17.61 -29.08
N GLN A 144 -3.69 -17.66 -29.48
CA GLN A 144 -3.32 -18.11 -30.83
C GLN A 144 -3.72 -19.57 -31.05
N ALA A 145 -3.40 -20.47 -30.12
CA ALA A 145 -3.79 -21.87 -30.22
C ALA A 145 -5.32 -22.07 -30.31
N HIS A 146 -6.10 -21.24 -29.60
CA HIS A 146 -7.56 -21.28 -29.69
C HIS A 146 -8.09 -20.80 -31.06
N VAL A 147 -7.50 -19.75 -31.62
CA VAL A 147 -7.81 -19.32 -33.01
C VAL A 147 -7.44 -20.42 -34.01
N ASP A 148 -6.29 -21.05 -33.83
CA ASP A 148 -5.84 -22.15 -34.71
C ASP A 148 -6.76 -23.39 -34.58
N GLU A 149 -7.34 -23.62 -33.40
CA GLU A 149 -8.32 -24.70 -33.16
C GLU A 149 -9.66 -24.42 -33.84
N LEU A 150 -10.21 -23.22 -33.66
CA LEU A 150 -11.44 -22.79 -34.35
C LEU A 150 -11.26 -22.86 -35.87
N GLY A 151 -10.10 -22.45 -36.38
CA GLY A 151 -9.76 -22.59 -37.80
C GLY A 151 -9.74 -24.04 -38.29
N ARG A 152 -9.31 -24.99 -37.45
CA ARG A 152 -9.37 -26.43 -37.79
C ARG A 152 -10.80 -26.95 -37.82
N GLN A 153 -11.64 -26.54 -36.86
CA GLN A 153 -13.06 -26.93 -36.81
C GLN A 153 -13.85 -26.43 -38.02
N ILE A 154 -13.51 -25.25 -38.54
CA ILE A 154 -14.16 -24.70 -39.75
C ILE A 154 -13.75 -25.45 -41.02
N ILE A 155 -12.51 -25.97 -41.08
CA ILE A 155 -11.96 -26.68 -42.25
C ILE A 155 -12.30 -28.18 -42.20
N ASP A 156 -12.62 -28.73 -41.02
CA ASP A 156 -12.92 -30.15 -40.85
C ASP A 156 -14.22 -30.54 -41.57
N VAL A 157 -14.08 -31.43 -42.55
CA VAL A 157 -15.18 -31.95 -43.38
C VAL A 157 -16.14 -32.82 -42.55
N SER A 158 -15.70 -33.28 -41.38
CA SER A 158 -16.51 -34.12 -40.47
C SER A 158 -17.35 -33.32 -39.48
N SER A 159 -17.18 -32.00 -39.39
CA SER A 159 -17.92 -31.13 -38.45
C SER A 159 -19.33 -30.84 -38.94
N GLU A 160 -20.28 -30.78 -38.00
CA GLU A 160 -21.67 -30.48 -38.34
C GLU A 160 -21.83 -28.99 -38.70
N HIS A 161 -22.78 -28.67 -39.59
CA HIS A 161 -22.95 -27.30 -40.10
C HIS A 161 -23.17 -26.26 -38.98
N TRP A 162 -23.86 -26.64 -37.89
CA TRP A 162 -24.08 -25.73 -36.76
C TRP A 162 -22.80 -25.53 -35.92
N GLU A 163 -21.91 -26.51 -35.84
CA GLU A 163 -20.60 -26.40 -35.18
C GLU A 163 -19.69 -25.43 -35.95
N ILE A 164 -19.70 -25.54 -37.28
CA ILE A 164 -18.97 -24.63 -38.18
C ILE A 164 -19.47 -23.19 -38.01
N ALA A 165 -20.80 -22.98 -38.04
CA ALA A 165 -21.39 -21.65 -37.86
C ALA A 165 -21.09 -21.04 -36.48
N THR A 166 -21.02 -21.89 -35.43
CA THR A 166 -20.65 -21.45 -34.08
C THR A 166 -19.17 -21.09 -34.01
N ALA A 167 -18.29 -21.90 -34.60
CA ALA A 167 -16.86 -21.64 -34.66
C ALA A 167 -16.52 -20.37 -35.46
N GLU A 168 -17.24 -20.09 -36.55
CA GLU A 168 -17.09 -18.86 -37.33
C GLU A 168 -17.43 -17.61 -36.51
N LEU A 169 -18.51 -17.64 -35.73
CA LEU A 169 -18.89 -16.54 -34.85
C LEU A 169 -17.87 -16.32 -33.73
N GLU A 170 -17.38 -17.41 -33.13
CA GLU A 170 -16.35 -17.36 -32.08
C GLU A 170 -14.99 -16.92 -32.62
N LEU A 171 -14.68 -17.21 -33.88
CA LEU A 171 -13.41 -16.86 -34.51
C LEU A 171 -13.19 -15.35 -34.56
N ASP A 172 -14.19 -14.56 -34.95
CA ASP A 172 -14.09 -13.10 -34.98
C ASP A 172 -13.81 -12.53 -33.58
N ILE A 173 -14.52 -13.04 -32.57
CA ILE A 173 -14.32 -12.66 -31.17
C ILE A 173 -12.90 -13.03 -30.72
N ALA A 174 -12.44 -14.25 -31.03
CA ALA A 174 -11.12 -14.75 -30.67
C ALA A 174 -10.00 -13.96 -31.35
N LEU A 175 -10.15 -13.59 -32.62
CA LEU A 175 -9.23 -12.75 -33.38
C LEU A 175 -9.13 -11.34 -32.79
N ASN A 176 -10.27 -10.74 -32.44
CA ASN A 176 -10.32 -9.43 -31.77
C ASN A 176 -9.59 -9.45 -30.42
N VAL A 177 -9.80 -10.49 -29.62
CA VAL A 177 -9.09 -10.67 -28.34
C VAL A 177 -7.60 -10.88 -28.56
N LEU A 178 -7.21 -11.70 -29.54
CA LEU A 178 -5.82 -11.97 -29.89
C LEU A 178 -5.10 -10.69 -30.34
N ASN A 179 -5.73 -9.87 -31.18
CA ASN A 179 -5.19 -8.59 -31.64
C ASN A 179 -4.98 -7.61 -30.48
N LYS A 180 -5.93 -7.52 -29.56
CA LYS A 180 -5.77 -6.72 -28.33
C LYS A 180 -4.58 -7.18 -27.47
N VAL A 181 -4.40 -8.49 -27.32
CA VAL A 181 -3.26 -9.04 -26.57
C VAL A 181 -1.94 -8.81 -27.32
N LYS A 182 -1.91 -8.99 -28.65
CA LYS A 182 -0.74 -8.69 -29.49
C LYS A 182 -0.33 -7.23 -29.35
N ALA A 183 -1.28 -6.29 -29.45
CA ALA A 183 -1.03 -4.86 -29.29
C ALA A 183 -0.47 -4.49 -27.90
N LYS A 184 -0.95 -5.14 -26.82
CA LYS A 184 -0.42 -4.94 -25.47
C LYS A 184 1.02 -5.41 -25.35
N VAL A 185 1.34 -6.56 -25.94
CA VAL A 185 2.70 -7.11 -25.95
C VAL A 185 3.63 -6.20 -26.75
N THR A 186 3.26 -5.82 -27.97
CA THR A 186 4.10 -4.95 -28.81
C THR A 186 4.32 -3.57 -28.21
N LYS A 187 3.29 -2.95 -27.60
CA LYS A 187 3.44 -1.65 -26.91
C LYS A 187 4.40 -1.72 -25.72
N LYS A 188 4.39 -2.85 -24.98
CA LYS A 188 5.30 -3.06 -23.85
C LYS A 188 6.70 -3.43 -24.31
N GLU A 189 6.81 -4.20 -25.39
CA GLU A 189 8.08 -4.49 -26.04
C GLU A 189 8.71 -3.22 -26.59
N SER A 190 8.00 -2.39 -27.36
CA SER A 190 8.54 -1.13 -27.92
C SER A 190 8.88 -0.08 -26.88
N ALA A 191 8.19 -0.06 -25.74
CA ALA A 191 8.57 0.78 -24.59
C ALA A 191 9.92 0.38 -23.97
N MET A 192 10.37 -0.86 -24.20
CA MET A 192 11.72 -1.32 -23.86
C MET A 192 12.62 -1.10 -25.08
N GLY A 193 13.77 -0.43 -24.91
CA GLY A 193 14.75 -0.29 -25.99
C GLY A 193 15.22 -1.66 -26.54
N VAL A 194 15.73 -1.67 -27.78
CA VAL A 194 16.14 -2.90 -28.51
C VAL A 194 17.11 -3.76 -27.69
N THR A 195 18.06 -3.13 -26.99
CA THR A 195 19.05 -3.81 -26.13
C THR A 195 18.38 -4.50 -24.93
N ALA A 196 17.40 -3.84 -24.31
CA ALA A 196 16.65 -4.39 -23.18
C ALA A 196 15.73 -5.55 -23.62
N GLN A 197 15.17 -5.50 -24.84
CA GLN A 197 14.40 -6.62 -25.41
C GLN A 197 15.27 -7.87 -25.63
N GLN A 198 16.49 -7.70 -26.15
CA GLN A 198 17.42 -8.81 -26.38
C GLN A 198 17.86 -9.44 -25.04
N GLN A 199 18.23 -8.61 -24.06
CA GLN A 199 18.54 -9.08 -22.71
C GLN A 199 17.35 -9.80 -22.06
N LEU A 200 16.14 -9.25 -22.20
CA LEU A 200 14.91 -9.90 -21.72
C LEU A 200 14.71 -11.27 -22.36
N HIS A 201 14.92 -11.41 -23.66
CA HIS A 201 14.78 -12.67 -24.37
C HIS A 201 15.79 -13.72 -23.90
N CYS A 202 17.04 -13.31 -23.63
CA CYS A 202 18.05 -14.18 -23.02
C CYS A 202 17.65 -14.61 -21.59
N LEU A 203 17.15 -13.68 -20.78
CA LEU A 203 16.68 -13.96 -19.41
C LEU A 203 15.44 -14.87 -19.40
N LEU A 204 14.52 -14.72 -20.36
CA LEU A 204 13.32 -15.57 -20.53
C LEU A 204 13.66 -17.02 -20.85
N LYS A 205 14.74 -17.24 -21.60
CA LYS A 205 15.25 -18.57 -21.98
C LYS A 205 16.02 -19.26 -20.86
N SER A 206 16.44 -18.54 -19.81
CA SER A 206 17.17 -19.14 -18.69
C SER A 206 16.27 -20.08 -17.86
N PRO A 207 16.63 -21.37 -17.71
CA PRO A 207 15.85 -22.34 -16.93
C PRO A 207 15.86 -22.01 -15.43
N PHE A 208 16.96 -21.44 -14.93
CA PHE A 208 17.11 -21.03 -13.53
C PHE A 208 16.13 -19.90 -13.17
N LEU A 209 16.12 -18.83 -13.97
CA LEU A 209 15.21 -17.69 -13.74
C LEU A 209 13.75 -18.10 -13.88
N ALA A 210 13.44 -18.98 -14.83
CA ALA A 210 12.09 -19.53 -14.99
C ALA A 210 11.62 -20.28 -13.74
N LYS A 211 12.45 -21.16 -13.16
CA LYS A 211 12.13 -21.88 -11.91
C LYS A 211 12.02 -20.92 -10.72
N LYS A 212 12.98 -20.01 -10.55
CA LYS A 212 12.98 -19.00 -9.48
C LYS A 212 11.73 -18.11 -9.52
N MET A 213 11.30 -17.69 -10.71
CA MET A 213 10.06 -16.93 -10.88
C MET A 213 8.81 -17.74 -10.60
N ASN A 214 8.73 -18.99 -11.06
CA ASN A 214 7.58 -19.83 -10.76
C ASN A 214 7.45 -20.00 -9.24
N ALA A 215 8.56 -20.22 -8.53
CA ALA A 215 8.60 -20.29 -7.08
C ALA A 215 8.17 -18.97 -6.43
N TRP A 216 8.62 -17.82 -6.95
CA TRP A 216 8.23 -16.51 -6.42
C TRP A 216 6.75 -16.22 -6.67
N ALA A 217 6.22 -16.50 -7.87
CA ALA A 217 4.81 -16.37 -8.18
C ALA A 217 3.93 -17.26 -7.29
N LEU A 218 4.38 -18.50 -7.01
CA LEU A 218 3.71 -19.39 -6.05
C LEU A 218 3.74 -18.79 -4.64
N LYS A 219 4.90 -18.32 -4.18
CA LYS A 219 5.02 -17.66 -2.86
C LYS A 219 4.09 -16.44 -2.74
N THR A 220 4.03 -15.59 -3.77
CA THR A 220 3.17 -14.41 -3.80
C THR A 220 1.70 -14.81 -3.75
N ARG A 221 1.27 -15.79 -4.56
CA ARG A 221 -0.11 -16.31 -4.53
C ARG A 221 -0.48 -16.90 -3.17
N ILE A 222 0.40 -17.70 -2.58
CA ILE A 222 0.20 -18.25 -1.23
C ILE A 222 0.05 -17.11 -0.22
N GLY A 223 0.92 -16.11 -0.28
CA GLY A 223 0.84 -14.93 0.59
C GLY A 223 -0.45 -14.11 0.40
N GLU A 224 -0.97 -14.03 -0.82
CA GLU A 224 -2.28 -13.40 -1.10
C GLU A 224 -3.43 -14.24 -0.56
N HIS A 225 -3.43 -15.55 -0.77
CA HIS A 225 -4.44 -16.46 -0.22
C HIS A 225 -4.46 -16.44 1.31
N LEU A 226 -3.29 -16.43 1.97
CA LEU A 226 -3.19 -16.32 3.42
C LEU A 226 -3.73 -14.98 3.94
N ARG A 227 -3.43 -13.88 3.25
CA ARG A 227 -3.97 -12.56 3.59
C ARG A 227 -5.49 -12.50 3.41
N GLY A 228 -6.01 -13.07 2.31
CA GLY A 228 -7.44 -13.20 2.07
C GLY A 228 -8.12 -14.05 3.15
N ARG A 229 -7.56 -15.22 3.47
CA ARG A 229 -8.10 -16.10 4.51
C ARG A 229 -8.11 -15.44 5.89
N LYS A 230 -7.06 -14.69 6.24
CA LYS A 230 -7.02 -13.90 7.48
C LYS A 230 -8.16 -12.88 7.49
N PHE A 231 -8.34 -12.15 6.39
CA PHE A 231 -9.43 -11.17 6.27
C PHE A 231 -10.81 -11.83 6.42
N ASP A 232 -11.05 -12.97 5.77
CA ASP A 232 -12.31 -13.71 5.89
C ASP A 232 -12.60 -14.12 7.34
N LEU A 233 -11.58 -14.62 8.04
CA LEU A 233 -11.68 -14.99 9.45
C LEU A 233 -11.96 -13.78 10.35
N ASP A 234 -11.26 -12.67 10.14
CA ASP A 234 -11.50 -11.41 10.86
C ASP A 234 -12.93 -10.90 10.61
N CYS A 235 -13.44 -11.03 9.39
CA CYS A 235 -14.82 -10.70 9.04
C CYS A 235 -15.84 -11.59 9.77
N GLN A 236 -15.63 -12.91 9.78
CA GLN A 236 -16.49 -13.86 10.49
C GLN A 236 -16.49 -13.63 12.00
N GLU A 237 -15.33 -13.33 12.58
CA GLU A 237 -15.20 -13.03 14.00
C GLU A 237 -15.99 -11.76 14.37
N ARG A 238 -15.91 -10.71 13.54
CA ARG A 238 -16.68 -9.47 13.74
C ARG A 238 -18.18 -9.71 13.65
N SER A 239 -18.66 -10.50 12.68
CA SER A 239 -20.08 -10.81 12.58
C SER A 239 -20.58 -11.62 13.78
N TYR A 240 -19.79 -12.58 14.25
CA TYR A 240 -20.13 -13.39 15.42
C TYR A 240 -20.22 -12.55 16.70
N ARG A 241 -19.25 -11.66 16.92
CA ARG A 241 -19.27 -10.71 18.06
C ARG A 241 -20.50 -9.79 18.02
N LYS A 242 -20.88 -9.31 16.83
CA LYS A 242 -22.07 -8.48 16.65
C LYS A 242 -23.35 -9.24 16.99
N GLN A 243 -23.47 -10.49 16.52
CA GLN A 243 -24.63 -11.35 16.81
C GLN A 243 -24.75 -11.66 18.32
N GLN A 244 -23.64 -11.98 19.00
CA GLN A 244 -23.66 -12.16 20.47
C GLN A 244 -24.08 -10.89 21.21
N SER A 245 -23.64 -9.72 20.74
CA SER A 245 -24.06 -8.44 21.32
C SER A 245 -25.56 -8.20 21.14
N GLU A 246 -26.10 -8.47 19.95
CA GLU A 246 -27.53 -8.35 19.66
C GLU A 246 -28.36 -9.35 20.49
N GLN A 247 -27.88 -10.58 20.66
CA GLN A 247 -28.52 -11.58 21.50
C GLN A 247 -28.58 -11.14 22.97
N ARG A 248 -27.49 -10.60 23.53
CA ARG A 248 -27.47 -10.04 24.89
C ARG A 248 -28.44 -8.86 25.05
N ILE A 249 -28.53 -7.97 24.05
CA ILE A 249 -29.49 -6.86 24.08
C ILE A 249 -30.92 -7.40 24.13
N ASN A 250 -31.26 -8.40 23.30
CA ASN A 250 -32.57 -9.03 23.30
C ASN A 250 -32.89 -9.72 24.62
N GLU A 251 -31.93 -10.39 25.25
CA GLU A 251 -32.08 -10.99 26.59
C GLU A 251 -32.36 -9.91 27.66
N HIS A 252 -31.65 -8.79 27.63
CA HIS A 252 -31.91 -7.65 28.53
C HIS A 252 -33.28 -7.00 28.29
N THR A 253 -33.71 -6.87 27.03
CA THR A 253 -35.04 -6.35 26.70
C THR A 253 -36.13 -7.30 27.17
N GLN A 254 -35.97 -8.62 26.95
CA GLN A 254 -36.91 -9.62 27.46
C GLN A 254 -36.99 -9.64 28.98
N GLY A 255 -35.85 -9.53 29.68
CA GLY A 255 -35.81 -9.40 31.14
C GLY A 255 -36.54 -8.14 31.61
N SER A 256 -36.32 -7.01 30.94
CA SER A 256 -36.99 -5.74 31.26
C SER A 256 -38.50 -5.77 31.04
N VAL A 257 -38.98 -6.47 30.00
CA VAL A 257 -40.42 -6.67 29.74
C VAL A 257 -41.03 -7.58 30.82
N LYS A 258 -40.40 -8.73 31.11
CA LYS A 258 -40.88 -9.66 32.14
C LYS A 258 -40.91 -9.06 33.55
N CYS A 259 -40.02 -8.12 33.87
CA CYS A 259 -40.06 -7.37 35.13
C CYS A 259 -41.15 -6.30 35.19
N ARG A 260 -41.68 -5.84 34.04
CA ARG A 260 -42.82 -4.90 33.97
C ARG A 260 -44.17 -5.62 34.03
N ASP A 261 -44.26 -6.86 33.56
CA ASP A 261 -45.49 -7.67 33.59
C ASP A 261 -46.11 -7.91 35.00
N PRO A 262 -45.35 -8.16 36.09
CA PRO A 262 -45.97 -8.34 37.42
C PRO A 262 -46.69 -7.09 37.92
N GLY A 263 -46.24 -5.89 37.54
CA GLY A 263 -46.91 -4.64 37.92
C GLY A 263 -48.26 -4.44 37.24
N ILE A 264 -48.48 -5.01 36.06
CA ILE A 264 -49.78 -4.93 35.34
C ILE A 264 -50.78 -5.91 35.97
N ALA A 265 -50.33 -7.08 36.41
CA ALA A 265 -51.17 -8.04 37.12
C ALA A 265 -51.59 -7.53 38.51
N ASP A 266 -50.73 -6.77 39.20
CA ASP A 266 -51.06 -6.12 40.47
C ASP A 266 -52.00 -4.91 40.30
N LEU A 267 -52.00 -4.24 39.13
CA LEU A 267 -52.94 -3.16 38.79
C LEU A 267 -54.30 -3.66 38.30
N ALA A 268 -54.46 -4.96 38.07
CA ALA A 268 -55.69 -5.59 37.57
C ALA A 268 -56.47 -6.37 38.65
N ARG A 269 -56.11 -6.22 39.94
CA ARG A 269 -56.91 -6.64 41.10
C ARG A 269 -57.61 -5.45 41.74
#